data_AF-A0A960ZKU8-F1
#
_entry.id   AF-A0A960ZKU8-F1
#
_cell.length_a   1.000
_cell.length_b   1.000
_cell.length_c   1.000
_cell.angle_alpha   90.00
_cell.angle_beta   90.00
_cell.angle_gamma   90.00
#
_symmetry.space_group_name_H-M   'P 1'
#
loop_
_entity.id
_entity.type
_entity.pdbx_description
1 polymer ?
#
loop_
_entity_poly.entity_id
_entity_poly.type
_entity_poly.pdbx_seq_one_letter_code
_entity_poly.pdbx_strand_id
1 'polypeptide(L)'
;MKSAYERAMERFGQTEPLPTLTDEQKAELAAIADRFKAKIAERELFLNDLVAKAIAEGRYHEVPELKTQLAREVESLNGECETAKEKARSAFS
;
A
#
# COMPACT_ATOMS: atom_id res chain seq x y z
N MET A 1 -0.84 -7.79 10.15
CA MET A 1 0.50 -7.74 9.54
C MET A 1 1.22 -6.54 10.14
N LYS A 2 2.47 -6.66 10.61
CA LYS A 2 3.22 -5.53 11.18
C LYS A 2 3.49 -4.46 10.11
N SER A 3 3.28 -3.19 10.45
CA SER A 3 3.57 -2.00 9.63
C SER A 3 5.07 -1.85 9.34
N ALA A 4 5.42 -1.06 8.33
CA ALA A 4 6.82 -0.79 8.00
C ALA A 4 7.58 -0.14 9.17
N TYR A 5 6.90 0.72 9.94
CA TYR A 5 7.42 1.34 11.16
C TYR A 5 7.76 0.32 12.24
N GLU A 6 6.84 -0.58 12.57
CA GLU A 6 7.08 -1.60 13.60
C GLU A 6 8.27 -2.49 13.22
N ARG A 7 8.41 -2.83 11.93
CA ARG A 7 9.58 -3.56 11.43
C ARG A 7 10.87 -2.74 11.47
N ALA A 8 10.80 -1.42 11.26
CA ALA A 8 11.96 -0.54 11.35
C ALA A 8 12.43 -0.41 12.81
N MET A 9 11.52 -0.20 13.76
CA MET A 9 11.81 -0.12 15.19
C MET A 9 12.48 -1.42 15.71
N GLU A 10 11.98 -2.59 15.27
CA GLU A 10 12.60 -3.89 15.55
C GLU A 10 14.04 -3.99 15.02
N ARG A 11 14.31 -3.47 13.81
CA ARG A 11 15.66 -3.47 13.22
C ARG A 11 16.62 -2.53 13.94
N PHE A 12 16.14 -1.43 14.49
CA PHE A 12 16.95 -0.45 15.23
C PHE A 12 17.17 -0.82 16.71
N GLY A 13 16.70 -1.99 17.15
CA GLY A 13 16.95 -2.48 18.51
C GLY A 13 16.23 -1.69 19.60
N GLN A 14 15.27 -0.83 19.23
CA GLN A 14 14.42 -0.13 20.19
C GLN A 14 13.38 -1.13 20.72
N THR A 15 13.66 -1.66 21.90
CA THR A 15 12.79 -2.56 22.67
C THR A 15 11.83 -1.80 23.59
N GLU A 16 11.84 -0.46 23.53
CA GLU A 16 10.89 0.37 24.25
C GLU A 16 9.46 0.08 23.77
N PRO A 17 8.49 0.00 24.69
CA PRO A 17 7.11 -0.22 24.32
C PRO A 17 6.67 0.90 23.37
N LEU A 18 6.20 0.51 22.18
CA LEU A 18 5.60 1.44 21.22
C LEU A 18 4.54 2.28 21.95
N PRO A 19 4.51 3.60 21.73
CA PRO A 19 3.46 4.45 22.30
C PRO A 19 2.11 3.84 21.99
N THR A 20 1.30 3.64 23.03
CA THR A 20 -0.05 3.11 22.86
C THR A 20 -0.89 4.16 22.15
N LEU A 21 -1.24 3.88 20.90
CA LEU A 21 -2.10 4.75 20.11
C LEU A 21 -3.50 4.83 20.74
N THR A 22 -4.08 6.02 20.79
CA THR A 22 -5.49 6.20 21.12
C THR A 22 -6.37 5.56 20.05
N ASP A 23 -7.65 5.36 20.36
CA ASP A 23 -8.57 4.78 19.37
C ASP A 23 -8.81 5.73 18.19
N GLU A 24 -8.75 7.05 18.41
CA GLU A 24 -8.79 8.06 17.34
C GLU A 24 -7.56 7.95 16.41
N GLN A 25 -6.36 7.82 16.99
CA GLN A 25 -5.12 7.66 16.22
C GLN A 25 -5.11 6.37 15.40
N LYS A 26 -5.62 5.26 15.98
CA LYS A 26 -5.81 4.00 15.24
C LYS A 26 -6.81 4.17 14.11
N ALA A 27 -7.93 4.86 14.35
CA ALA A 27 -8.94 5.12 13.34
C ALA A 27 -8.38 5.96 12.18
N GLU A 28 -7.54 6.95 12.46
CA GLU A 28 -6.86 7.75 11.43
C GLU A 28 -5.93 6.89 10.56
N LEU A 29 -5.09 6.05 11.17
CA LEU A 29 -4.22 5.13 10.42
C LEU A 29 -5.01 4.11 9.61
N ALA A 30 -6.14 3.63 10.13
CA ALA A 30 -7.04 2.73 9.42
C ALA A 30 -7.69 3.42 8.21
N ALA A 31 -8.16 4.65 8.37
CA ALA A 31 -8.73 5.44 7.27
C ALA A 31 -7.71 5.67 6.14
N ILE A 32 -6.44 5.93 6.48
CA ILE A 32 -5.36 5.99 5.50
C ILE A 32 -5.21 4.64 4.78
N ALA A 33 -5.14 3.54 5.53
CA ALA A 33 -5.00 2.21 4.96
C ALA A 33 -6.16 1.86 4.00
N ASP A 34 -7.40 2.13 4.40
CA ASP A 34 -8.59 1.85 3.60
C ASP A 34 -8.63 2.69 2.32
N ARG A 35 -8.23 3.96 2.41
CA ARG A 35 -8.11 4.83 1.22
C ARG A 35 -7.13 4.25 0.20
N PHE A 36 -5.95 3.82 0.63
CA PHE A 36 -4.96 3.24 -0.29
C PHE A 36 -5.36 1.85 -0.77
N LYS A 37 -6.04 1.06 0.05
CA LYS A 37 -6.63 -0.23 -0.37
C LYS A 37 -7.65 -0.02 -1.49
N ALA A 38 -8.51 0.99 -1.40
CA ALA A 38 -9.45 1.33 -2.46
C ALA A 38 -8.73 1.74 -3.76
N LYS A 39 -7.70 2.59 -3.66
CA LYS A 39 -6.87 2.98 -4.82
C LYS A 39 -6.20 1.77 -5.49
N ILE A 40 -5.64 0.85 -4.70
CA ILE A 40 -5.00 -0.37 -5.20
C ILE A 40 -6.03 -1.23 -5.93
N ALA A 41 -7.20 -1.45 -5.32
CA ALA A 41 -8.26 -2.24 -5.95
C ALA A 41 -8.75 -1.64 -7.28
N GLU A 42 -8.84 -0.31 -7.37
CA GLU A 42 -9.17 0.40 -8.61
C GLU A 42 -8.11 0.17 -9.70
N ARG A 43 -6.82 0.26 -9.35
CA ARG A 43 -5.71 0.01 -10.29
C ARG A 43 -5.66 -1.45 -10.73
N GLU A 44 -5.85 -2.38 -9.80
CA GLU A 44 -5.92 -3.81 -10.07
C GLU A 44 -7.06 -4.13 -11.02
N LEU A 45 -8.26 -3.60 -10.77
CA LEU A 45 -9.42 -3.79 -11.66
C LEU A 45 -9.10 -3.30 -13.07
N PHE A 46 -8.63 -2.05 -13.18
CA PHE A 46 -8.34 -1.43 -14.47
C PHE A 46 -7.29 -2.19 -15.29
N LEU A 47 -6.14 -2.53 -14.69
CA LEU A 47 -5.06 -3.21 -15.42
C LEU A 47 -5.40 -4.67 -15.71
N ASN A 48 -6.14 -5.36 -14.84
CA ASN A 48 -6.60 -6.71 -15.11
C ASN A 48 -7.61 -6.74 -16.27
N ASP A 49 -8.49 -5.74 -16.36
CA ASP A 49 -9.40 -5.60 -17.51
C ASP A 49 -8.63 -5.38 -18.81
N LEU A 50 -7.56 -4.58 -18.79
CA LEU A 50 -6.67 -4.41 -19.95
C LEU A 50 -5.94 -5.70 -20.32
N VAL A 51 -5.46 -6.47 -19.33
CA VAL A 51 -4.85 -7.79 -19.57
C VAL A 51 -5.86 -8.74 -20.21
N ALA A 52 -7.09 -8.82 -19.69
CA ALA A 52 -8.14 -9.65 -20.25
C ALA A 52 -8.47 -9.26 -21.69
N LYS A 53 -8.54 -7.95 -21.97
CA LYS A 53 -8.74 -7.41 -23.32
C LYS A 53 -7.59 -7.76 -24.26
N ALA A 54 -6.34 -7.59 -23.84
CA ALA A 54 -5.16 -7.95 -24.64
C ALA A 54 -5.15 -9.44 -25.00
N ILE A 55 -5.52 -10.31 -24.04
CA ILE A 55 -5.67 -11.75 -24.27
C ILE A 55 -6.77 -12.04 -25.31
N ALA A 56 -7.96 -11.44 -25.14
CA ALA A 56 -9.09 -11.63 -26.05
C ALA A 56 -8.78 -11.18 -27.48
N GLU A 57 -7.95 -10.14 -27.63
CA GLU A 57 -7.56 -9.57 -28.93
C GLU A 57 -6.24 -10.19 -29.47
N GLY A 58 -5.69 -11.22 -28.81
CA GLY A 58 -4.49 -11.94 -29.25
C GLY A 58 -3.17 -11.18 -29.08
N ARG A 59 -3.17 -10.05 -28.36
CA ARG A 59 -1.98 -9.22 -28.08
C ARG A 59 -1.22 -9.70 -26.85
N TYR A 60 -0.81 -10.96 -26.86
CA TYR A 60 -0.09 -11.57 -25.74
C TYR A 60 1.23 -10.89 -25.38
N HIS A 61 1.86 -10.19 -26.34
CA HIS A 61 3.09 -9.44 -26.10
C HIS A 61 2.90 -8.24 -25.15
N GLU A 62 1.69 -7.71 -25.00
CA GLU A 62 1.37 -6.60 -24.08
C GLU A 62 1.17 -7.07 -22.63
N VAL A 63 0.83 -8.35 -22.42
CA VAL A 63 0.48 -8.90 -21.09
C VAL A 63 1.63 -8.77 -20.07
N PRO A 64 2.90 -9.08 -20.39
CA PRO A 64 4.01 -8.91 -19.45
C PRO A 64 4.22 -7.44 -19.05
N GLU A 65 4.03 -6.51 -19.97
CA GLU A 65 4.17 -5.08 -19.71
C GLU A 65 3.07 -4.58 -18.78
N LEU A 66 1.80 -4.93 -19.06
CA LEU A 66 0.66 -4.60 -18.20
C LEU A 66 0.80 -5.17 -16.78
N LYS A 67 1.30 -6.41 -16.64
CA LYS A 67 1.57 -7.00 -15.32
C LYS A 67 2.72 -6.31 -14.59
N THR A 68 3.77 -5.93 -15.32
CA THR A 68 4.90 -5.17 -14.76
C THR A 68 4.44 -3.79 -14.28
N GLN A 69 3.58 -3.13 -15.07
CA GLN A 69 2.96 -1.87 -14.69
C GLN A 69 2.13 -2.04 -13.41
N LEU A 70 1.26 -3.05 -13.34
CA LEU A 70 0.45 -3.31 -12.16
C LEU A 70 1.30 -3.50 -10.90
N ALA A 71 2.36 -4.32 -10.99
CA ALA A 71 3.27 -4.54 -9.87
C ALA A 71 3.91 -3.23 -9.37
N ARG A 72 4.38 -2.38 -10.29
CA ARG A 72 5.00 -1.09 -9.95
C ARG A 72 4.00 -0.12 -9.32
N GLU A 73 2.79 -0.02 -9.86
CA GLU A 73 1.76 0.87 -9.32
C GLU A 73 1.31 0.43 -7.92
N VAL A 74 1.12 -0.87 -7.70
CA VAL A 74 0.78 -1.42 -6.37
C VAL A 74 1.92 -1.19 -5.37
N GLU A 75 3.17 -1.39 -5.78
CA GLU A 75 4.34 -1.10 -4.93
C GLU A 75 4.41 0.39 -4.54
N SER A 76 4.24 1.29 -5.51
CA SER A 76 4.22 2.74 -5.27
C SER A 76 3.11 3.14 -4.30
N LEU A 77 1.88 2.66 -4.51
CA LEU A 77 0.74 2.96 -3.64
C LEU A 77 0.93 2.44 -2.22
N ASN A 78 1.54 1.26 -2.05
CA ASN A 78 1.90 0.75 -0.74
C ASN A 78 2.98 1.63 -0.06
N GLY A 79 3.99 2.08 -0.80
CA GLY A 79 5.01 3.00 -0.28
C GLY A 79 4.43 4.37 0.14
N GLU A 80 3.52 4.92 -0.65
CA GLU A 80 2.78 6.13 -0.32
C GLU A 80 1.90 5.95 0.91
N CYS A 81 1.22 4.80 1.03
CA CYS A 81 0.39 4.44 2.18
C CYS A 81 1.21 4.44 3.48
N GLU A 82 2.36 3.78 3.47
CA GLU A 82 3.24 3.75 4.64
C GLU A 82 3.79 5.15 4.95
N THR A 83 4.22 5.91 3.94
CA THR A 83 4.69 7.30 4.13
C THR A 83 3.59 8.19 4.74
N ALA A 84 2.34 8.04 4.30
CA ALA A 84 1.20 8.77 4.86
C ALA A 84 0.94 8.39 6.33
N LYS A 85 1.03 7.10 6.66
CA LYS A 85 0.90 6.64 8.05
C LYS A 85 2.04 7.13 8.94
N GLU A 86 3.29 7.14 8.46
CA GLU A 86 4.42 7.71 9.19
C GLU A 86 4.23 9.20 9.49
N LYS A 87 3.73 9.95 8.50
CA LYS A 87 3.43 11.36 8.68
C LYS A 87 2.33 11.58 9.72
N ALA A 88 1.28 10.77 9.71
CA ALA A 88 0.22 10.82 10.73
C ALA A 88 0.79 10.50 12.12
N ARG A 89 1.58 9.42 12.25
CA ARG A 89 2.27 9.06 13.51
C ARG A 89 3.16 10.17 14.05
N SER A 90 3.88 10.87 13.18
CA SER A 90 4.73 12.00 13.56
C SER A 90 3.93 13.21 14.07
N ALA A 91 2.63 13.29 13.76
CA ALA A 91 1.73 14.35 14.20
C ALA A 91 0.96 13.99 15.49
N PHE A 92 1.06 12.76 15.98
CA PHE A 92 0.38 12.27 17.19
C PHE A 92 1.04 12.75 18.50
N SER A 93 1.84 13.82 18.46
CA SER A 93 2.59 14.36 19.60
C SER A 93 1.72 14.69 20.81
#